data_AF-A0A399NWX6-F1
#
_entry.id   AF-A0A399NWX6-F1
#
_cell.length_a   1.000
_cell.length_b   1.000
_cell.length_c   1.000
_cell.angle_alpha   90.00
_cell.angle_beta   90.00
_cell.angle_gamma   90.00
#
_symmetry.space_group_name_H-M   'P 1'
#
loop_
_entity.id
_entity.type
_entity.pdbx_description
1 polymer ?
#
loop_
_entity_poly.entity_id
_entity_poly.type
_entity_poly.pdbx_seq_one_letter_code
_entity_poly.pdbx_strand_id
1 'polypeptide(L)'
;MRMTVVLIAAGVASCVVLGLPSSARAAASSCGQSSGSVGGCASGEIEGNGVSVRAQDERPPESQHSNLGGESQPPTITDVAPQAPPPVPRGRLAADVDVPCAPSARLSGGSLCSDGQHAFLPPAKAPSKPADPVPVVAAVPAVSLADVAQFVPRDASIRSQPNGWAIVGAPVNLFTDAAAQVVDGQLLGRPAQVRFVPVSFTWDHGEGTSTTVVGPGASWKALGQQDFTQTDTSHVYESVGDRQVSLTISYSPSYRFDGGGWQQIPGTLPVQVGPVAIHVLQGSTVLVGGACGERNAGPGCP
;
A
#
# COMPACT_ATOMS: atom_id res chain seq x y z
N MET A 1 12.89 33.62 -71.29
CA MET A 1 11.71 32.78 -70.98
C MET A 1 12.19 31.52 -70.27
N ARG A 2 12.15 31.50 -68.93
CA ARG A 2 12.22 30.29 -68.09
C ARG A 2 11.88 30.70 -66.65
N MET A 3 10.96 29.93 -66.07
CA MET A 3 10.08 30.26 -64.95
C MET A 3 10.76 30.14 -63.59
N THR A 4 10.33 31.05 -62.71
CA THR A 4 10.42 31.06 -61.26
C THR A 4 9.78 29.81 -60.66
N VAL A 5 10.45 29.17 -59.69
CA VAL A 5 9.83 28.27 -58.71
C VAL A 5 10.19 28.79 -57.33
N VAL A 6 9.20 29.40 -56.67
CA VAL A 6 9.26 29.84 -55.27
C VAL A 6 8.69 28.70 -54.43
N LEU A 7 9.54 28.04 -53.63
CA LEU A 7 9.11 27.04 -52.65
C LEU A 7 8.63 27.75 -51.39
N ILE A 8 7.32 27.71 -51.16
CA ILE A 8 6.65 28.15 -49.93
C ILE A 8 6.72 26.99 -48.94
N ALA A 9 7.55 27.10 -47.91
CA ALA A 9 7.55 26.17 -46.78
C ALA A 9 6.47 26.62 -45.77
N ALA A 10 5.34 25.93 -45.77
CA ALA A 10 4.30 26.10 -44.76
C ALA A 10 4.72 25.39 -43.47
N GLY A 11 4.97 26.17 -42.41
CA GLY A 11 5.21 25.65 -41.07
C GLY A 11 3.92 25.14 -40.44
N VAL A 12 3.86 23.85 -40.12
CA VAL A 12 2.78 23.25 -39.34
C VAL A 12 3.09 23.49 -37.86
N ALA A 13 2.42 24.47 -37.25
CA ALA A 13 2.43 24.65 -35.80
C ALA A 13 1.50 23.61 -35.17
N SER A 14 2.09 22.57 -34.55
CA SER A 14 1.35 21.57 -33.77
C SER A 14 1.04 22.16 -32.38
N CYS A 15 -0.22 22.53 -32.15
CA CYS A 15 -0.70 22.91 -30.82
C CYS A 15 -0.89 21.64 -29.96
N VAL A 16 0.08 21.32 -29.11
CA VAL A 16 -0.10 20.36 -28.02
C VAL A 16 -0.93 21.05 -26.93
N VAL A 17 -2.20 20.65 -26.78
CA VAL A 17 -3.03 21.07 -25.65
C VAL A 17 -2.56 20.30 -24.42
N LEU A 18 -1.79 20.96 -23.56
CA LEU A 18 -1.46 20.46 -22.23
C LEU A 18 -2.74 20.49 -21.38
N GLY A 19 -3.34 19.32 -21.12
CA GLY A 19 -4.41 19.18 -20.14
C GLY A 19 -3.86 19.46 -18.74
N LEU A 20 -4.39 20.49 -18.08
CA LEU A 20 -4.12 20.76 -16.67
C LEU A 20 -4.73 19.63 -15.81
N PRO A 21 -4.07 19.15 -14.75
CA PRO A 21 -4.72 18.23 -13.81
C PRO A 21 -5.84 18.97 -13.06
N SER A 22 -7.07 18.47 -13.21
CA SER A 22 -8.23 18.93 -12.45
C SER A 22 -7.96 18.76 -10.96
N SER A 23 -7.82 19.87 -10.25
CA SER A 23 -7.63 19.86 -8.80
C SER A 23 -9.00 19.70 -8.14
N ALA A 24 -9.23 18.57 -7.46
CA ALA A 24 -10.42 18.40 -6.64
C ALA A 24 -10.41 19.43 -5.50
N ARG A 25 -11.51 20.16 -5.33
CA ARG A 25 -11.69 21.10 -4.21
C ARG A 25 -12.69 20.49 -3.22
N ALA A 26 -12.31 20.44 -1.95
CA ALA A 26 -13.24 20.09 -0.88
C ALA A 26 -14.20 21.27 -0.65
N ALA A 27 -15.49 21.05 -0.84
CA ALA A 27 -16.54 22.02 -0.53
C ALA A 27 -17.22 21.63 0.79
N ALA A 28 -17.51 22.61 1.64
CA ALA A 28 -18.26 22.42 2.88
C ALA A 28 -19.78 22.30 2.67
N SER A 29 -20.26 22.45 1.44
CA SER A 29 -21.66 22.33 1.03
C SER A 29 -21.81 21.31 -0.11
N SER A 30 -23.01 20.74 -0.26
CA SER A 30 -23.27 19.72 -1.29
C SER A 30 -22.94 20.23 -2.69
N CYS A 31 -22.40 19.35 -3.54
CA CYS A 31 -21.90 19.67 -4.88
C CYS A 31 -22.97 20.29 -5.83
N GLY A 32 -24.26 20.32 -5.42
CA GLY A 32 -25.34 20.93 -6.19
C GLY A 32 -25.44 22.46 -6.10
N GLN A 33 -24.65 23.13 -5.25
CA GLN A 33 -24.75 24.59 -5.05
C GLN A 33 -23.57 25.39 -5.62
N SER A 34 -22.51 24.74 -6.11
CA SER A 34 -21.39 25.42 -6.77
C SER A 34 -21.58 25.45 -8.29
N SER A 35 -22.44 26.34 -8.78
CA SER A 35 -22.55 26.60 -10.21
C SER A 35 -21.25 27.23 -10.72
N GLY A 36 -20.41 26.44 -11.42
CA GLY A 36 -19.33 26.98 -12.25
C GLY A 36 -17.92 26.41 -12.08
N SER A 37 -17.72 25.20 -11.56
CA SER A 37 -16.40 24.53 -11.64
C SER A 37 -16.47 23.24 -12.45
N VAL A 38 -15.67 23.18 -13.51
CA VAL A 38 -15.40 21.96 -14.28
C VAL A 38 -14.30 21.17 -13.55
N GLY A 39 -14.66 20.03 -12.96
CA GLY A 39 -13.76 19.14 -12.24
C GLY A 39 -14.48 18.31 -11.17
N GLY A 40 -13.96 17.14 -10.83
CA GLY A 40 -14.56 16.24 -9.84
C GLY A 40 -14.76 16.91 -8.49
N CYS A 41 -15.99 16.85 -7.98
CA CYS A 41 -16.36 17.38 -6.66
C CYS A 41 -16.45 16.22 -5.67
N ALA A 42 -15.77 16.36 -4.52
CA ALA A 42 -15.93 15.46 -3.39
C ALA A 42 -16.49 16.26 -2.21
N SER A 43 -17.65 15.85 -1.71
CA SER A 43 -18.29 16.44 -0.52
C SER A 43 -18.46 15.38 0.56
N GLY A 44 -18.24 15.78 1.81
CA GLY A 44 -18.51 14.97 2.99
C GLY A 44 -19.57 15.63 3.86
N GLU A 45 -20.54 14.84 4.33
CA GLU A 45 -21.56 15.30 5.27
C GLU A 45 -21.59 14.39 6.50
N ILE A 46 -21.74 15.03 7.66
CA ILE A 46 -21.91 14.36 8.95
C ILE A 46 -23.37 14.54 9.37
N GLU A 47 -24.12 13.44 9.33
CA GLU A 47 -25.51 13.42 9.78
C GLU A 47 -25.65 12.31 10.83
N GLY A 48 -26.06 12.68 12.04
CA GLY A 48 -26.14 11.76 13.18
C GLY A 48 -24.78 11.14 13.55
N ASN A 49 -24.75 9.80 13.65
CA ASN A 49 -23.54 9.02 14.01
C ASN A 49 -22.77 8.49 12.79
N GLY A 50 -23.07 8.97 11.57
CA GLY A 50 -22.45 8.51 10.32
C GLY A 50 -21.66 9.60 9.61
N VAL A 51 -20.63 9.18 8.88
CA VAL A 51 -19.91 10.05 7.93
C VAL A 51 -20.19 9.51 6.53
N SER A 52 -20.75 10.35 5.66
CA SER A 52 -20.97 10.00 4.25
C SER A 52 -20.05 10.81 3.35
N VAL A 53 -19.39 10.15 2.40
CA VAL A 53 -18.50 10.77 1.43
C VAL A 53 -19.05 10.46 0.04
N ARG A 54 -19.29 11.50 -0.76
CA ARG A 54 -19.76 11.36 -2.15
C ARG A 54 -18.80 12.10 -3.09
N ALA A 55 -18.49 11.47 -4.22
CA ALA A 55 -17.77 12.08 -5.32
C ALA A 55 -18.62 12.01 -6.59
N GLN A 56 -18.72 13.12 -7.33
CA GLN A 56 -19.38 13.17 -8.64
C GLN A 56 -18.37 13.65 -9.70
N ASP A 57 -18.37 12.98 -10.85
CA ASP A 57 -17.57 13.31 -12.02
C ASP A 57 -18.53 13.63 -13.18
N GLU A 58 -18.61 14.90 -13.58
CA GLU A 58 -19.41 15.32 -14.74
C GLU A 58 -18.52 15.33 -16.00
N ARG A 59 -18.73 14.36 -16.91
CA ARG A 59 -18.19 14.42 -18.27
C ARG A 59 -19.11 15.24 -19.19
N PRO A 60 -18.58 15.97 -20.18
CA PRO A 60 -19.41 16.62 -21.19
C PRO A 60 -20.13 15.57 -22.06
N PRO A 61 -21.34 15.86 -22.58
CA PRO A 61 -22.11 14.91 -23.36
C PRO A 61 -21.57 14.78 -24.80
N GLU A 62 -21.17 13.57 -25.20
CA GLU A 62 -21.05 13.19 -26.61
C GLU A 62 -22.38 12.62 -27.14
N SER A 63 -22.66 12.92 -28.40
CA SER A 63 -23.93 12.71 -29.10
C SER A 63 -24.22 11.25 -29.50
N GLN A 64 -25.38 10.78 -29.06
CA GLN A 64 -26.35 9.80 -29.62
C GLN A 64 -25.90 8.70 -30.59
N HIS A 65 -26.23 7.44 -30.27
CA HIS A 65 -26.79 6.45 -31.21
C HIS A 65 -27.76 5.49 -30.47
N SER A 66 -28.84 5.11 -31.16
CA SER A 66 -30.10 4.55 -30.64
C SER A 66 -30.13 3.04 -30.34
N ASN A 67 -30.93 2.70 -29.31
CA ASN A 67 -31.73 1.48 -29.04
C ASN A 67 -31.07 0.07 -29.02
N LEU A 68 -31.21 -0.59 -27.87
CA LEU A 68 -31.94 -1.86 -27.70
C LEU A 68 -32.16 -2.12 -26.18
N GLY A 69 -33.40 -2.43 -25.81
CA GLY A 69 -33.80 -2.67 -24.42
C GLY A 69 -33.19 -3.92 -23.81
N GLY A 70 -32.82 -3.80 -22.54
CA GLY A 70 -32.43 -4.91 -21.67
C GLY A 70 -32.53 -4.44 -20.23
N GLU A 71 -33.60 -4.86 -19.53
CA GLU A 71 -33.66 -4.80 -18.08
C GLU A 71 -32.49 -5.59 -17.51
N SER A 72 -31.62 -4.94 -16.74
CA SER A 72 -30.60 -5.61 -15.93
C SER A 72 -30.56 -4.90 -14.58
N GLN A 73 -31.18 -5.58 -13.61
CA GLN A 73 -31.18 -5.27 -12.19
C GLN A 73 -29.75 -4.97 -11.70
N PRO A 74 -29.50 -3.89 -10.93
CA PRO A 74 -28.23 -3.72 -10.25
C PRO A 74 -28.03 -4.80 -9.18
N PRO A 75 -26.79 -5.25 -8.90
CA PRO A 75 -26.53 -6.28 -7.92
C PRO A 75 -26.89 -5.79 -6.51
N THR A 76 -27.59 -6.65 -5.75
CA THR A 76 -27.88 -6.45 -4.33
C THR A 76 -26.58 -6.46 -3.54
N ILE A 77 -26.16 -5.30 -3.02
CA ILE A 77 -25.11 -5.20 -2.01
C ILE A 77 -25.67 -5.77 -0.72
N THR A 78 -25.05 -6.83 -0.20
CA THR A 78 -25.38 -7.37 1.12
C THR A 78 -24.70 -6.51 2.16
N ASP A 79 -25.46 -5.68 2.88
CA ASP A 79 -24.96 -4.93 4.03
C ASP A 79 -24.58 -5.91 5.15
N VAL A 80 -23.27 -6.15 5.31
CA VAL A 80 -22.75 -6.75 6.54
C VAL A 80 -22.62 -5.63 7.56
N ALA A 81 -23.63 -5.51 8.42
CA ALA A 81 -23.58 -4.59 9.55
C ALA A 81 -22.38 -4.92 10.47
N PRO A 82 -21.58 -3.92 10.89
CA PRO A 82 -20.51 -4.14 11.87
C PRO A 82 -21.12 -4.62 13.19
N GLN A 83 -20.74 -5.82 13.66
CA GLN A 83 -21.05 -6.23 15.03
C GLN A 83 -20.25 -5.35 16.00
N ALA A 84 -20.97 -4.56 16.81
CA ALA A 84 -20.37 -3.85 17.92
C ALA A 84 -19.76 -4.86 18.91
N PRO A 85 -18.54 -4.64 19.41
CA PRO A 85 -17.99 -5.48 20.48
C PRO A 85 -18.90 -5.41 21.72
N PRO A 86 -18.98 -6.49 22.52
CA PRO A 86 -19.84 -6.50 23.70
C PRO A 86 -19.46 -5.38 24.67
N PRO A 87 -20.45 -4.74 25.33
CA PRO A 87 -20.20 -3.68 26.28
C PRO A 87 -19.35 -4.20 27.44
N VAL A 88 -18.26 -3.49 27.73
CA VAL A 88 -17.44 -3.73 28.94
C VAL A 88 -18.35 -3.56 30.16
N PRO A 89 -18.39 -4.53 31.10
CA PRO A 89 -19.16 -4.38 32.33
C PRO A 89 -18.70 -3.13 33.09
N ARG A 90 -19.62 -2.18 33.33
CA ARG A 90 -19.41 -1.03 34.21
C ARG A 90 -19.36 -1.50 35.66
N GLY A 91 -18.24 -2.09 36.06
CA GLY A 91 -17.90 -2.30 37.46
C GLY A 91 -17.46 -0.98 38.08
N ARG A 92 -18.43 -0.20 38.56
CA ARG A 92 -18.34 1.07 39.32
C ARG A 92 -18.10 2.35 38.49
N LEU A 93 -19.18 3.11 38.29
CA LEU A 93 -19.14 4.54 38.00
C LEU A 93 -19.84 5.32 39.13
N ALA A 94 -19.32 6.50 39.39
CA ALA A 94 -19.55 7.37 40.55
C ALA A 94 -20.92 8.07 40.60
N ALA A 95 -22.00 7.41 40.17
CA ALA A 95 -23.33 8.01 40.13
C ALA A 95 -24.48 7.03 40.45
N ASP A 96 -24.23 6.02 41.28
CA ASP A 96 -25.31 5.30 41.97
C ASP A 96 -25.73 6.10 43.21
N VAL A 97 -26.54 7.13 42.96
CA VAL A 97 -27.44 7.70 43.97
C VAL A 97 -28.53 6.66 44.23
N ASP A 98 -28.91 6.50 45.50
CA ASP A 98 -29.88 5.54 46.07
C ASP A 98 -29.33 4.22 46.63
N VAL A 99 -28.10 4.21 47.18
CA VAL A 99 -27.74 3.22 48.22
C VAL A 99 -28.20 3.75 49.59
N PRO A 100 -29.14 3.09 50.29
CA PRO A 100 -29.48 3.48 51.65
C PRO A 100 -28.26 3.32 52.57
N CYS A 101 -27.75 4.42 53.12
CA CYS A 101 -26.69 4.41 54.13
C CYS A 101 -27.28 4.33 55.55
N ALA A 102 -26.64 3.58 56.44
CA ALA A 102 -27.02 3.59 57.85
C ALA A 102 -26.68 4.95 58.49
N PRO A 103 -27.56 5.50 59.37
CA PRO A 103 -27.27 6.74 60.07
C PRO A 103 -25.96 6.60 60.84
N SER A 104 -25.09 7.61 60.76
CA SER A 104 -23.72 7.66 61.34
C SER A 104 -22.59 6.97 60.57
N ALA A 105 -22.84 6.36 59.40
CA ALA A 105 -21.75 5.81 58.60
C ALA A 105 -20.86 6.93 58.02
N ARG A 106 -19.54 6.85 58.21
CA ARG A 106 -18.57 7.69 57.48
C ARG A 106 -18.29 7.06 56.12
N LEU A 107 -18.58 7.80 55.06
CA LEU A 107 -18.21 7.41 53.70
C LEU A 107 -16.74 7.74 53.41
N SER A 108 -16.13 7.07 52.42
CA SER A 108 -14.69 7.24 52.08
C SER A 108 -14.28 8.66 51.65
N GLY A 109 -15.22 9.61 51.57
CA GLY A 109 -14.99 11.04 51.34
C GLY A 109 -15.13 11.94 52.58
N GLY A 110 -15.35 11.38 53.78
CA GLY A 110 -15.44 12.13 55.04
C GLY A 110 -16.80 12.79 55.33
N SER A 111 -17.79 12.64 54.45
CA SER A 111 -19.16 13.12 54.66
C SER A 111 -19.96 12.23 55.62
N LEU A 112 -20.87 12.85 56.37
CA LEU A 112 -21.77 12.21 57.33
C LEU A 112 -23.18 12.10 56.74
N CYS A 113 -23.77 10.90 56.75
CA CYS A 113 -25.19 10.67 56.48
C CYS A 113 -26.01 10.98 57.74
N SER A 114 -26.56 12.19 57.86
CA SER A 114 -27.31 12.62 59.05
C SER A 114 -28.79 12.22 59.03
N ASP A 115 -29.39 12.02 57.84
CA ASP A 115 -30.82 11.71 57.67
C ASP A 115 -31.09 10.25 57.21
N GLY A 116 -30.03 9.47 56.96
CA GLY A 116 -30.14 8.08 56.52
C GLY A 116 -30.71 7.88 55.11
N GLN A 117 -30.81 8.94 54.31
CA GLN A 117 -31.34 8.89 52.93
C GLN A 117 -30.45 9.63 51.92
N HIS A 118 -29.69 10.67 52.32
CA HIS A 118 -28.88 11.44 51.37
C HIS A 118 -27.46 11.75 51.87
N ALA A 119 -26.46 11.48 51.03
CA ALA A 119 -25.09 11.90 51.27
C ALA A 119 -24.92 13.35 50.77
N PHE A 120 -24.72 14.30 51.68
CA PHE A 120 -24.30 15.66 51.32
C PHE A 120 -22.84 15.63 50.82
N LEU A 121 -22.65 15.75 49.50
CA LEU A 121 -21.35 16.03 48.92
C LEU A 121 -21.01 17.52 49.07
N PRO A 122 -19.76 17.89 49.39
CA PRO A 122 -19.35 19.30 49.38
C PRO A 122 -19.49 19.89 47.97
N PRO A 123 -19.71 21.21 47.84
CA PRO A 123 -19.88 21.86 46.55
C PRO A 123 -18.63 21.64 45.67
N ALA A 124 -18.85 21.29 44.41
CA ALA A 124 -17.77 21.09 43.44
C ALA A 124 -16.93 22.37 43.30
N LYS A 125 -15.61 22.26 43.46
CA LYS A 125 -14.70 23.34 43.06
C LYS A 125 -14.81 23.54 41.55
N ALA A 126 -15.04 24.78 41.14
CA ALA A 126 -15.13 25.16 39.73
C ALA A 126 -13.91 24.65 38.94
N PRO A 127 -14.08 24.22 37.67
CA PRO A 127 -12.96 23.80 36.85
C PRO A 127 -12.00 24.98 36.64
N SER A 128 -10.71 24.75 36.91
CA SER A 128 -9.65 25.66 36.54
C SER A 128 -9.69 25.91 35.02
N LYS A 129 -9.57 27.18 34.63
CA LYS A 129 -9.51 27.70 33.25
C LYS A 129 -8.73 26.75 32.33
N PRO A 130 -9.20 26.48 31.08
CA PRO A 130 -8.42 25.72 30.10
C PRO A 130 -7.01 26.29 30.01
N ALA A 131 -6.00 25.42 30.09
CA ALA A 131 -4.63 25.82 29.86
C ALA A 131 -4.54 26.50 28.48
N ASP A 132 -3.82 27.63 28.40
CA ASP A 132 -3.50 28.24 27.11
C ASP A 132 -2.92 27.16 26.18
N PRO A 133 -3.27 27.18 24.87
CA PRO A 133 -2.65 26.26 23.94
C PRO A 133 -1.14 26.44 24.01
N VAL A 134 -0.44 25.35 24.36
CA VAL A 134 1.02 25.30 24.29
C VAL A 134 1.42 25.78 22.89
N PRO A 135 2.34 26.76 22.75
CA PRO A 135 2.82 27.19 21.46
C PRO A 135 3.25 25.95 20.68
N VAL A 136 2.68 25.75 19.49
CA VAL A 136 3.11 24.69 18.58
C VAL A 136 4.58 24.97 18.30
N VAL A 137 5.46 24.19 18.94
CA VAL A 137 6.90 24.24 18.67
C VAL A 137 7.00 24.00 17.17
N ALA A 138 7.54 24.97 16.44
CA ALA A 138 7.76 24.86 15.01
C ALA A 138 8.39 23.49 14.73
N ALA A 139 7.70 22.65 13.97
CA ALA A 139 8.17 21.33 13.64
C ALA A 139 9.54 21.48 12.98
N VAL A 140 10.58 20.99 13.65
CA VAL A 140 11.84 20.68 12.97
C VAL A 140 11.45 19.84 11.76
N PRO A 141 11.92 20.15 10.54
CA PRO A 141 11.57 19.34 9.38
C PRO A 141 11.96 17.89 9.68
N ALA A 142 10.95 17.04 9.87
CA ALA A 142 11.18 15.63 10.08
C ALA A 142 11.77 15.08 8.79
N VAL A 143 12.82 14.25 8.90
CA VAL A 143 13.39 13.54 7.75
C VAL A 143 12.27 12.82 7.01
N SER A 144 12.14 13.10 5.71
CA SER A 144 11.14 12.52 4.83
C SER A 144 11.69 11.37 3.99
N LEU A 145 10.80 10.62 3.32
CA LEU A 145 11.20 9.60 2.36
C LEU A 145 12.04 10.17 1.19
N ALA A 146 11.81 11.42 0.81
CA ALA A 146 12.57 12.08 -0.25
C ALA A 146 14.03 12.33 0.15
N ASP A 147 14.28 12.66 1.42
CA ASP A 147 15.62 12.94 1.93
C ASP A 147 16.51 11.69 1.93
N VAL A 148 15.91 10.51 2.16
CA VAL A 148 16.60 9.23 2.19
C VAL A 148 16.63 8.48 0.86
N ALA A 149 15.93 8.96 -0.17
CA ALA A 149 15.86 8.28 -1.47
C ALA A 149 17.24 8.08 -2.13
N GLN A 150 18.18 8.99 -1.88
CA GLN A 150 19.56 8.91 -2.38
C GLN A 150 20.40 7.80 -1.71
N PHE A 151 19.96 7.27 -0.56
CA PHE A 151 20.67 6.24 0.19
C PHE A 151 20.22 4.82 -0.15
N VAL A 152 19.28 4.67 -1.09
CA VAL A 152 18.70 3.37 -1.44
C VAL A 152 19.77 2.36 -1.87
N PRO A 153 19.81 1.17 -1.24
CA PRO A 153 20.59 0.05 -1.73
C PRO A 153 20.22 -0.36 -3.15
N ARG A 154 21.22 -0.57 -4.00
CA ARG A 154 21.05 -0.98 -5.41
C ARG A 154 21.69 -2.33 -5.73
N ASP A 155 22.07 -3.09 -4.71
CA ASP A 155 22.79 -4.35 -4.83
C ASP A 155 21.87 -5.58 -4.85
N ALA A 156 20.59 -5.41 -4.53
CA ALA A 156 19.58 -6.46 -4.71
C ALA A 156 19.53 -6.93 -6.17
N SER A 157 19.50 -8.25 -6.36
CA SER A 157 19.43 -8.90 -7.67
C SER A 157 18.25 -9.87 -7.74
N ILE A 158 17.76 -10.14 -8.95
CA ILE A 158 16.78 -11.20 -9.21
C ILE A 158 17.51 -12.47 -9.61
N ARG A 159 17.10 -13.61 -9.05
CA ARG A 159 17.57 -14.95 -9.39
C ARG A 159 16.38 -15.82 -9.75
N SER A 160 16.60 -16.75 -10.67
CA SER A 160 15.60 -17.73 -11.11
C SER A 160 16.14 -19.15 -11.01
N GLN A 161 15.23 -20.09 -10.76
CA GLN A 161 15.47 -21.52 -10.83
C GLN A 161 14.35 -22.17 -11.64
N PRO A 162 14.67 -22.78 -12.80
CA PRO A 162 16.01 -22.82 -13.42
C PRO A 162 16.56 -21.43 -13.82
N ASN A 163 17.89 -21.31 -13.92
CA ASN A 163 18.55 -20.02 -14.16
C ASN A 163 18.30 -19.50 -15.58
N GLY A 164 17.46 -18.48 -15.72
CA GLY A 164 17.20 -17.77 -16.97
C GLY A 164 16.17 -18.42 -17.90
N TRP A 165 15.53 -19.51 -17.48
CA TRP A 165 14.54 -20.21 -18.30
C TRP A 165 13.46 -20.88 -17.46
N ALA A 166 12.31 -21.13 -18.08
CA ALA A 166 11.16 -21.82 -17.49
C ALA A 166 10.56 -22.80 -18.49
N ILE A 167 9.77 -23.76 -17.99
CA ILE A 167 8.98 -24.67 -18.83
C ILE A 167 7.50 -24.27 -18.70
N VAL A 168 6.79 -24.22 -19.83
CA VAL A 168 5.34 -24.03 -19.84
C VAL A 168 4.66 -25.03 -18.91
N GLY A 169 3.83 -24.53 -17.98
CA GLY A 169 3.08 -25.35 -17.03
C GLY A 169 3.88 -25.87 -15.83
N ALA A 170 5.17 -25.55 -15.71
CA ALA A 170 5.99 -25.92 -14.56
C ALA A 170 6.32 -24.69 -13.69
N PRO A 171 6.43 -24.83 -12.36
CA PRO A 171 6.87 -23.75 -11.48
C PRO A 171 8.31 -23.31 -11.78
N VAL A 172 8.49 -22.03 -12.08
CA VAL A 172 9.79 -21.36 -11.97
C VAL A 172 9.86 -20.70 -10.60
N ASN A 173 10.96 -20.91 -9.88
CA ASN A 173 11.19 -20.26 -8.59
C ASN A 173 11.97 -18.96 -8.81
N LEU A 174 11.40 -17.82 -8.40
CA LEU A 174 12.04 -16.51 -8.45
C LEU A 174 12.42 -16.10 -7.03
N PHE A 175 13.59 -15.49 -6.82
CA PHE A 175 13.98 -15.00 -5.50
C PHE A 175 15.01 -13.88 -5.62
N THR A 176 15.24 -13.17 -4.53
CA THR A 176 16.21 -12.07 -4.47
C THR A 176 17.14 -12.24 -3.27
N ASP A 177 18.32 -11.63 -3.33
CA ASP A 177 19.26 -11.50 -2.21
C ASP A 177 19.07 -10.20 -1.42
N ALA A 178 17.98 -9.47 -1.67
CA ALA A 178 17.61 -8.30 -0.89
C ALA A 178 17.47 -8.62 0.61
N ALA A 179 18.23 -7.88 1.42
CA ALA A 179 18.25 -7.99 2.86
C ALA A 179 18.18 -6.61 3.50
N ALA A 180 18.04 -6.56 4.83
CA ALA A 180 18.15 -5.29 5.54
C ALA A 180 19.57 -4.73 5.41
N GLN A 181 19.70 -3.44 5.10
CA GLN A 181 20.98 -2.79 4.92
C GLN A 181 21.07 -1.46 5.65
N VAL A 182 22.27 -1.10 6.06
CA VAL A 182 22.58 0.19 6.66
C VAL A 182 23.56 0.91 5.74
N VAL A 183 23.21 2.13 5.34
CA VAL A 183 24.02 2.98 4.46
C VAL A 183 24.44 4.23 5.22
N ASP A 184 25.74 4.46 5.28
CA ASP A 184 26.33 5.66 5.85
C ASP A 184 26.34 6.82 4.83
N GLY A 185 26.15 8.05 5.31
CA GLY A 185 26.36 9.24 4.48
C GLY A 185 25.91 10.54 5.13
N GLN A 186 25.57 11.54 4.32
CA GLN A 186 25.18 12.88 4.78
C GLN A 186 23.68 13.11 4.57
N LEU A 187 22.92 13.16 5.66
CA LEU A 187 21.48 13.42 5.64
C LEU A 187 21.23 14.83 6.17
N LEU A 188 20.65 15.70 5.34
CA LEU A 188 20.41 17.11 5.68
C LEU A 188 21.68 17.84 6.19
N GLY A 189 22.84 17.51 5.61
CA GLY A 189 24.14 18.11 5.95
C GLY A 189 24.80 17.58 7.22
N ARG A 190 24.31 16.46 7.78
CA ARG A 190 24.89 15.81 8.96
C ARG A 190 25.25 14.34 8.70
N PRO A 191 26.35 13.82 9.26
CA PRO A 191 26.65 12.39 9.22
C PRO A 191 25.49 11.57 9.80
N ALA A 192 24.99 10.62 9.02
CA ALA A 192 23.86 9.80 9.39
C ALA A 192 24.04 8.38 8.85
N GLN A 193 23.28 7.48 9.46
CA GLN A 193 23.06 6.13 8.95
C GLN A 193 21.60 5.97 8.63
N VAL A 194 21.32 5.40 7.47
CA VAL A 194 19.97 5.06 7.04
C VAL A 194 19.87 3.55 6.88
N ARG A 195 18.95 2.94 7.61
CA ARG A 195 18.65 1.52 7.55
C ARG A 195 17.41 1.27 6.72
N PHE A 196 17.53 0.44 5.70
CA PHE A 196 16.44 0.00 4.84
C PHE A 196 16.10 -1.46 5.18
N VAL A 197 14.86 -1.72 5.60
CA VAL A 197 14.35 -3.07 5.85
C VAL A 197 13.29 -3.40 4.81
N PRO A 198 13.45 -4.44 3.99
CA PRO A 198 12.42 -4.81 3.03
C PRO A 198 11.20 -5.36 3.76
N VAL A 199 10.01 -4.90 3.38
CA VAL A 199 8.74 -5.32 4.01
C VAL A 199 7.72 -5.89 3.03
N SER A 200 7.93 -5.71 1.72
CA SER A 200 7.08 -6.26 0.67
C SER A 200 7.86 -6.41 -0.64
N PHE A 201 7.53 -7.45 -1.40
CA PHE A 201 8.16 -7.80 -2.67
C PHE A 201 7.08 -8.03 -3.71
N THR A 202 6.96 -7.13 -4.68
CA THR A 202 6.01 -7.25 -5.79
C THR A 202 6.76 -7.66 -7.05
N TRP A 203 6.48 -8.86 -7.53
CA TRP A 203 7.00 -9.44 -8.77
C TRP A 203 6.08 -9.09 -9.93
N ASP A 204 6.65 -8.56 -11.00
CA ASP A 204 6.02 -8.51 -12.33
C ASP A 204 6.64 -9.62 -13.18
N HIS A 205 5.81 -10.54 -13.65
CA HIS A 205 6.25 -11.74 -14.36
C HIS A 205 6.47 -11.51 -15.87
N GLY A 206 6.26 -10.28 -16.36
CA GLY A 206 6.51 -9.92 -17.76
C GLY A 206 5.42 -10.35 -18.73
N GLU A 207 4.24 -10.75 -18.23
CA GLU A 207 3.08 -11.15 -19.05
C GLU A 207 1.76 -10.52 -18.59
N GLY A 208 1.84 -9.41 -17.85
CA GLY A 208 0.68 -8.69 -17.31
C GLY A 208 0.16 -9.25 -15.99
N THR A 209 0.77 -10.31 -15.45
CA THR A 209 0.50 -10.83 -14.11
C THR A 209 1.55 -10.35 -13.10
N SER A 210 1.11 -10.03 -11.89
CA SER A 210 1.99 -9.70 -10.77
C SER A 210 1.62 -10.47 -9.51
N THR A 211 2.58 -10.61 -8.60
CA THR A 211 2.38 -11.28 -7.31
C THR A 211 3.13 -10.54 -6.21
N THR A 212 2.49 -10.34 -5.06
CA THR A 212 3.10 -9.69 -3.90
C THR A 212 3.29 -10.70 -2.77
N VAL A 213 4.51 -10.74 -2.22
CA VAL A 213 4.89 -11.60 -1.09
C VAL A 213 5.62 -10.81 -0.02
N VAL A 214 5.75 -11.39 1.17
CA VAL A 214 6.40 -10.74 2.33
C VAL A 214 7.91 -11.05 2.41
N GLY A 215 8.35 -12.15 1.80
CA GLY A 215 9.74 -12.61 1.89
C GLY A 215 10.50 -12.53 0.56
N PRO A 216 11.84 -12.51 0.60
CA PRO A 216 12.68 -12.46 -0.61
C PRO A 216 12.67 -13.77 -1.41
N GLY A 217 12.02 -14.82 -0.91
CA GLY A 217 12.13 -16.18 -1.43
C GLY A 217 13.46 -16.83 -1.07
N ALA A 218 13.66 -18.06 -1.52
CA ALA A 218 14.91 -18.78 -1.36
C ALA A 218 15.08 -19.85 -2.44
N SER A 219 16.31 -20.29 -2.67
CA SER A 219 16.57 -21.39 -3.61
C SER A 219 15.95 -22.71 -3.12
N TRP A 220 15.56 -23.60 -4.04
CA TRP A 220 15.04 -24.94 -3.68
C TRP A 220 15.98 -25.71 -2.74
N LYS A 221 17.30 -25.64 -2.98
CA LYS A 221 18.31 -26.25 -2.10
C LYS A 221 18.25 -25.71 -0.67
N ALA A 222 18.09 -24.40 -0.50
CA ALA A 222 17.98 -23.78 0.83
C ALA A 222 16.65 -24.15 1.54
N LEU A 223 15.60 -24.40 0.76
CA LEU A 223 14.30 -24.85 1.23
C LEU A 223 14.23 -26.38 1.45
N GLY A 224 15.26 -27.13 1.05
CA GLY A 224 15.23 -28.60 1.08
C GLY A 224 14.20 -29.21 0.13
N GLN A 225 13.84 -28.50 -0.94
CA GLN A 225 12.85 -28.90 -1.92
C GLN A 225 13.49 -29.45 -3.20
N GLN A 226 12.73 -30.26 -3.93
CA GLN A 226 13.12 -30.73 -5.26
C GLN A 226 12.94 -29.62 -6.30
N ASP A 227 13.65 -29.74 -7.41
CA ASP A 227 13.47 -28.83 -8.54
C ASP A 227 12.02 -28.86 -9.05
N PHE A 228 11.53 -27.72 -9.51
CA PHE A 228 10.14 -27.48 -9.96
C PHE A 228 9.07 -27.66 -8.87
N THR A 229 9.46 -27.68 -7.58
CA THR A 229 8.50 -27.59 -6.47
C THR A 229 8.01 -26.15 -6.34
N GLN A 230 6.70 -25.97 -6.13
CA GLN A 230 6.11 -24.66 -5.89
C GLN A 230 6.61 -24.06 -4.55
N THR A 231 7.04 -22.81 -4.61
CA THR A 231 7.44 -21.95 -3.49
C THR A 231 6.51 -20.73 -3.38
N ASP A 232 6.63 -19.96 -2.30
CA ASP A 232 5.88 -18.70 -2.13
C ASP A 232 6.14 -17.70 -3.26
N THR A 233 7.31 -17.76 -3.89
CA THR A 233 7.76 -16.88 -4.96
C THR A 233 7.81 -17.57 -6.33
N SER A 234 7.13 -18.70 -6.46
CA SER A 234 7.04 -19.39 -7.75
C SER A 234 6.01 -18.75 -8.67
N HIS A 235 6.25 -18.88 -9.97
CA HIS A 235 5.29 -18.53 -11.03
C HIS A 235 5.18 -19.66 -12.04
N VAL A 236 4.05 -19.75 -12.74
CA VAL A 236 3.81 -20.75 -13.80
C VAL A 236 3.41 -20.01 -15.07
N TYR A 237 4.22 -20.15 -16.12
CA TYR A 237 3.95 -19.58 -17.43
C TYR A 237 3.07 -20.51 -18.27
N GLU A 238 2.07 -19.94 -18.95
CA GLU A 238 1.11 -20.72 -19.76
C GLU A 238 1.49 -20.82 -21.24
N SER A 239 2.44 -20.01 -21.71
CA SER A 239 2.85 -19.98 -23.12
C SER A 239 4.33 -19.71 -23.29
N VAL A 240 4.89 -20.24 -24.39
CA VAL A 240 6.30 -20.04 -24.77
C VAL A 240 6.60 -18.57 -25.08
N GLY A 241 7.88 -18.20 -24.96
CA GLY A 241 8.41 -16.89 -25.34
C GLY A 241 9.22 -16.23 -24.23
N ASP A 242 9.83 -15.10 -24.56
CA ASP A 242 10.66 -14.37 -23.61
C ASP A 242 9.81 -13.52 -22.67
N ARG A 243 10.20 -13.47 -21.40
CA ARG A 243 9.53 -12.70 -20.34
C ARG A 243 10.54 -11.79 -19.66
N GLN A 244 10.15 -10.55 -19.42
CA GLN A 244 10.96 -9.57 -18.70
C GLN A 244 10.45 -9.48 -17.26
N VAL A 245 11.08 -10.23 -16.36
CA VAL A 245 10.68 -10.27 -14.95
C VAL A 245 11.32 -9.09 -14.22
N SER A 246 10.52 -8.34 -13.49
CA SER A 246 11.02 -7.27 -12.62
C SER A 246 10.48 -7.40 -11.20
N LEU A 247 11.16 -6.78 -10.26
CA LEU A 247 10.82 -6.83 -8.84
C LEU A 247 10.77 -5.41 -8.28
N THR A 248 9.70 -5.10 -7.56
CA THR A 248 9.60 -3.88 -6.75
C THR A 248 9.67 -4.26 -5.28
N ILE A 249 10.70 -3.78 -4.59
CA ILE A 249 10.92 -3.99 -3.16
C ILE A 249 10.46 -2.73 -2.43
N SER A 250 9.50 -2.86 -1.51
CA SER A 250 9.12 -1.77 -0.62
C SER A 250 9.96 -1.83 0.65
N TYR A 251 10.80 -0.81 0.86
CA TYR A 251 11.60 -0.69 2.06
C TYR A 251 10.91 0.19 3.11
N SER A 252 11.07 -0.18 4.37
CA SER A 252 10.70 0.61 5.54
C SER A 252 11.97 1.25 6.12
N PRO A 253 12.22 2.55 5.87
CA PRO A 253 13.47 3.18 6.26
C PRO A 253 13.44 3.72 7.69
N SER A 254 14.58 3.61 8.36
CA SER A 254 14.85 4.26 9.65
C SER A 254 16.20 4.97 9.58
N TYR A 255 16.39 6.07 10.29
CA TYR A 255 17.66 6.80 10.31
C TYR A 255 18.17 7.03 11.73
N ARG A 256 19.45 7.32 11.86
CA ARG A 256 20.03 7.86 13.09
C ARG A 256 21.16 8.82 12.75
N PHE A 257 21.29 9.86 13.57
CA PHE A 257 22.44 10.77 13.54
C PHE A 257 23.42 10.40 14.65
N ASP A 258 24.72 10.54 14.38
CA ASP A 258 25.78 10.52 15.39
C ASP A 258 25.74 9.31 16.35
N GLY A 259 25.29 8.15 15.85
CA GLY A 259 25.19 6.90 16.63
C GLY A 259 24.01 6.84 17.62
N GLY A 260 23.07 7.79 17.57
CA GLY A 260 21.86 7.82 18.40
C GLY A 260 20.85 6.69 18.12
N GLY A 261 19.67 6.82 18.71
CA GLY A 261 18.57 5.87 18.50
C GLY A 261 18.03 5.89 17.07
N TRP A 262 17.57 4.73 16.59
CA TRP A 262 16.90 4.63 15.29
C TRP A 262 15.53 5.32 15.32
N GLN A 263 15.32 6.22 14.38
CA GLN A 263 14.06 6.93 14.16
C GLN A 263 13.41 6.39 12.89
N GLN A 264 12.19 5.87 13.01
CA GLN A 264 11.43 5.37 11.87
C GLN A 264 10.95 6.54 11.01
N ILE A 265 11.05 6.40 9.69
CA ILE A 265 10.42 7.32 8.74
C ILE A 265 9.06 6.71 8.35
N PRO A 266 7.94 7.43 8.53
CA PRO A 266 6.62 6.94 8.14
C PRO A 266 6.54 6.63 6.63
N GLY A 267 5.92 5.50 6.30
CA GLY A 267 5.72 5.05 4.92
C GLY A 267 6.76 4.05 4.43
N THR A 268 6.73 3.77 3.12
CA THR A 268 7.63 2.84 2.46
C THR A 268 8.21 3.45 1.20
N LEU A 269 9.45 3.09 0.88
CA LEU A 269 10.15 3.53 -0.32
C LEU A 269 10.24 2.36 -1.33
N PRO A 270 9.53 2.43 -2.47
CA PRO A 270 9.60 1.40 -3.50
C PRO A 270 10.90 1.53 -4.31
N VAL A 271 11.53 0.38 -4.58
CA VAL A 271 12.78 0.29 -5.34
C VAL A 271 12.64 -0.84 -6.35
N GLN A 272 12.86 -0.52 -7.62
CA GLN A 272 12.75 -1.48 -8.71
C GLN A 272 14.10 -2.15 -8.99
N VAL A 273 14.07 -3.46 -9.24
CA VAL A 273 15.19 -4.33 -9.59
C VAL A 273 14.88 -5.04 -10.90
N GLY A 274 15.90 -5.19 -11.77
CA GLY A 274 15.75 -5.79 -13.09
C GLY A 274 15.40 -4.77 -14.20
N PRO A 275 14.83 -5.23 -15.32
CA PRO A 275 14.31 -6.58 -15.54
C PRO A 275 15.40 -7.64 -15.77
N VAL A 276 15.05 -8.91 -15.59
CA VAL A 276 15.82 -10.07 -16.04
C VAL A 276 15.02 -10.86 -17.08
N ALA A 277 15.69 -11.39 -18.09
CA ALA A 277 15.06 -12.22 -19.11
C ALA A 277 14.85 -13.66 -18.61
N ILE A 278 13.64 -14.19 -18.78
CA ILE A 278 13.32 -15.61 -18.61
C ILE A 278 12.81 -16.15 -19.95
N HIS A 279 13.50 -17.17 -20.46
CA HIS A 279 13.11 -17.86 -21.69
C HIS A 279 12.11 -18.97 -21.36
N VAL A 280 10.84 -18.80 -21.73
CA VAL A 280 9.82 -19.84 -21.51
C VAL A 280 9.81 -20.81 -22.68
N LEU A 281 10.14 -22.06 -22.38
CA LEU A 281 10.31 -23.14 -23.35
C LEU A 281 9.20 -24.18 -23.18
N GLN A 282 8.94 -24.95 -24.23
CA GLN A 282 8.04 -26.10 -24.15
C GLN A 282 8.84 -27.37 -23.85
N GLY A 283 8.47 -28.08 -22.79
CA GLY A 283 8.99 -29.41 -22.50
C GLY A 283 8.45 -30.41 -23.53
N SER A 284 9.33 -31.20 -24.13
CA SER A 284 8.94 -32.32 -24.99
C SER A 284 9.55 -33.60 -24.43
N THR A 285 8.71 -34.58 -24.12
CA THR A 285 9.15 -35.92 -23.76
C THR A 285 9.09 -36.81 -25.00
N VAL A 286 10.21 -37.44 -25.35
CA VAL A 286 10.25 -38.49 -26.37
C VAL A 286 10.53 -39.82 -25.70
N LEU A 287 9.92 -40.89 -26.21
CA LEU A 287 10.27 -42.24 -25.77
C LEU A 287 11.66 -42.58 -26.33
N VAL A 288 12.61 -42.89 -25.44
CA VAL A 288 13.96 -43.30 -25.80
C VAL A 288 14.14 -44.80 -25.62
N GLY A 289 15.05 -45.40 -26.38
CA GLY A 289 15.20 -46.85 -26.51
C GLY A 289 15.77 -47.60 -25.30
N GLY A 290 16.27 -46.91 -24.27
CA GLY A 290 16.87 -47.53 -23.08
C GLY A 290 17.23 -46.53 -21.98
N ALA A 291 17.40 -47.04 -20.75
CA ALA A 291 17.73 -46.22 -19.58
C ALA A 291 19.19 -45.73 -19.62
N CYS A 292 19.50 -44.65 -18.89
CA CYS A 292 20.87 -44.18 -18.76
C CYS A 292 21.76 -45.25 -18.11
N GLY A 293 22.93 -45.50 -18.69
CA GLY A 293 23.85 -46.57 -18.28
C GLY A 293 23.64 -47.92 -18.96
N GLU A 294 22.63 -48.06 -19.84
CA GLU A 294 22.43 -49.27 -20.63
C GLU A 294 23.07 -49.17 -22.03
N ARG A 295 23.24 -50.32 -22.69
CA ARG A 295 23.84 -50.41 -24.04
C ARG A 295 23.06 -49.61 -25.11
N ASN A 296 21.78 -49.34 -24.86
CA ASN A 296 20.89 -48.56 -25.72
C ASN A 296 20.41 -47.26 -25.02
N ALA A 297 21.26 -46.65 -24.18
CA ALA A 297 20.92 -45.43 -23.47
C ALA A 297 20.38 -44.35 -24.43
N GLY A 298 19.28 -43.72 -24.01
CA GLY A 298 18.65 -42.63 -24.75
C GLY A 298 19.53 -41.37 -24.89
N PRO A 299 19.26 -40.53 -25.90
CA PRO A 299 19.83 -39.18 -25.95
C PRO A 299 19.53 -38.40 -24.66
N GLY A 300 20.53 -37.70 -24.11
CA GLY A 300 20.39 -36.86 -22.91
C GLY A 300 20.91 -37.48 -21.60
N CYS A 301 21.47 -38.69 -21.64
CA CYS A 301 22.18 -39.26 -20.50
C CYS A 301 23.56 -38.61 -20.31
N PRO A 302 23.98 -38.34 -19.05
CA PRO A 302 25.29 -37.75 -18.73
C PRO A 302 26.47 -38.71 -18.98
#